data_AF-A0A558RC96-F1
#
_entry.id   AF-A0A558RC96-F1
#
_cell.length_a   1.000
_cell.length_b   1.000
_cell.length_c   1.000
_cell.angle_alpha   90.00
_cell.angle_beta   90.00
_cell.angle_gamma   90.00
#
_symmetry.space_group_name_H-M   'P 1'
#
loop_
_entity.id
_entity.type
_entity.pdbx_description
1 polymer ?
#
loop_
_entity_poly.entity_id
_entity_poly.type
_entity_poly.pdbx_seq_one_letter_code
_entity_poly.pdbx_strand_id
1 'polypeptide(L)'
;MSRHSFPGKAGATEVTIGWDRPLETFFVQVLAPHAVLADEETIILWEGTAIGELPTAASAIRIAQPYADLPETLGATLETDRLRTVATHDGPAQTAAKRFIDR
;
A
#
# COMPACT_ATOMS: atom_id res chain seq x y z
N MET A 1 -10.26 3.72 -1.25
CA MET A 1 -8.95 3.30 -0.75
C MET A 1 -9.20 2.34 0.41
N SER A 2 -8.43 1.27 0.50
CA SER A 2 -8.40 0.40 1.69
C SER A 2 -6.98 0.33 2.23
N ARG A 3 -6.85 0.06 3.54
CA ARG A 3 -5.56 -0.19 4.18
C ARG A 3 -5.72 -1.25 5.26
N HIS A 4 -4.72 -2.10 5.39
CA HIS A 4 -4.59 -3.12 6.44
C HIS A 4 -3.19 -3.01 7.02
N SER A 5 -3.10 -2.83 8.33
CA SER A 5 -1.82 -2.73 9.06
C SER A 5 -1.55 -4.02 9.82
N PHE A 6 -0.29 -4.46 9.79
CA PHE A 6 0.20 -5.65 10.46
C PHE A 6 1.43 -5.29 11.31
N PRO A 7 1.62 -5.96 12.46
CA PRO A 7 2.86 -5.84 13.22
C PRO A 7 4.06 -6.20 12.34
N GLY A 8 5.09 -5.36 12.38
CA GLY A 8 6.35 -5.60 11.67
C GLY A 8 7.19 -6.70 12.32
N LYS A 9 8.04 -7.32 11.50
CA LYS A 9 9.13 -8.22 11.90
C LYS A 9 10.41 -7.84 11.16
N ALA A 10 11.52 -8.49 11.49
CA ALA A 10 12.81 -8.27 10.84
C ALA A 10 13.28 -6.80 10.86
N GLY A 11 13.02 -6.10 11.98
CA GLY A 11 13.40 -4.69 12.17
C GLY A 11 12.32 -3.68 11.76
N ALA A 12 11.24 -4.11 11.10
CA ALA A 12 10.06 -3.27 10.89
C ALA A 12 9.20 -3.19 12.16
N THR A 13 8.52 -2.06 12.36
CA THR A 13 7.52 -1.84 13.42
C THR A 13 6.10 -2.06 12.91
N GLU A 14 5.80 -1.58 11.71
CA GLU A 14 4.48 -1.74 11.07
C GLU A 14 4.64 -1.97 9.57
N VAL A 15 3.80 -2.86 9.03
CA VAL A 15 3.61 -3.03 7.58
C VAL A 15 2.17 -2.70 7.24
N THR A 16 1.97 -1.67 6.42
CA THR A 16 0.68 -1.35 5.82
C THR A 16 0.63 -1.84 4.38
N ILE A 17 -0.47 -2.49 4.01
CA ILE A 17 -0.77 -2.89 2.62
C ILE A 17 -2.22 -2.54 2.29
N GLY A 18 -2.48 -2.13 1.05
CA GLY A 18 -3.82 -1.69 0.68
C GLY A 18 -4.02 -1.42 -0.80
N TRP A 19 -5.23 -0.94 -1.14
CA TRP A 19 -5.61 -0.54 -2.49
C TRP A 19 -5.78 0.99 -2.56
N ASP A 20 -5.02 1.64 -3.44
CA ASP A 20 -5.20 3.03 -3.82
C ASP A 20 -6.00 3.10 -5.13
N ARG A 21 -7.27 3.52 -5.02
CA ARG A 21 -8.18 3.65 -6.17
C ARG A 21 -7.75 4.80 -7.09
N PRO A 22 -7.48 6.03 -6.60
CA PRO A 22 -6.91 7.07 -7.45
C PRO A 22 -5.67 6.61 -8.23
N LEU A 23 -4.69 5.95 -7.62
CA LEU A 23 -3.51 5.49 -8.36
C LEU A 23 -3.73 4.17 -9.10
N GLU A 24 -4.90 3.54 -8.97
CA GLU A 24 -5.22 2.25 -9.58
C GLU A 24 -4.15 1.17 -9.29
N THR A 25 -3.58 1.22 -8.08
CA THR A 25 -2.48 0.36 -7.66
C THR A 25 -2.70 -0.15 -6.25
N PHE A 26 -2.22 -1.36 -5.96
CA PHE A 26 -1.95 -1.75 -4.59
C PHE A 26 -0.73 -0.97 -4.08
N PHE A 27 -0.59 -0.84 -2.77
CA PHE A 27 0.57 -0.20 -2.16
C PHE A 27 1.06 -0.98 -0.95
N VAL A 28 2.34 -0.81 -0.63
CA VAL A 28 2.98 -1.33 0.58
C VAL A 28 3.81 -0.23 1.20
N GLN A 29 3.67 -0.02 2.51
CA GLN A 29 4.49 0.88 3.30
C GLN A 29 5.02 0.13 4.51
N VAL A 30 6.33 0.22 4.76
CA VAL A 30 6.99 -0.42 5.90
C VAL A 30 7.64 0.65 6.75
N LEU A 31 7.26 0.69 8.03
CA LEU A 31 7.86 1.53 9.05
C LEU A 31 8.88 0.73 9.85
N ALA A 32 9.92 1.41 10.30
CA ALA A 32 10.91 0.91 11.25
C ALA A 32 11.36 2.03 12.18
N PRO A 33 11.99 1.72 13.33
CA PRO A 33 12.51 2.74 14.23
C PRO A 33 13.53 3.64 13.52
N HIS A 34 13.47 4.94 13.78
CA HIS A 34 14.43 5.89 13.23
C HIS A 34 15.83 5.64 13.81
N ALA A 35 16.85 5.62 12.95
CA ALA A 35 18.20 5.21 13.35
C ALA A 35 18.88 6.13 14.39
N VAL A 36 18.45 7.39 14.47
CA VAL A 36 19.09 8.43 15.30
C VAL A 36 18.16 9.04 16.35
N LEU A 37 16.86 9.04 16.09
CA LEU A 37 15.88 9.75 16.91
C LEU A 37 15.11 8.69 17.68
N ALA A 38 15.28 8.66 19.00
CA ALA A 38 14.54 7.75 19.85
C ALA A 38 13.04 8.04 19.73
N ASP A 39 12.22 6.99 19.78
CA ASP A 39 10.76 7.03 19.70
C ASP A 39 10.15 7.56 18.39
N GLU A 40 10.98 7.85 17.38
CA GLU A 40 10.54 8.20 16.03
C GLU A 40 10.58 6.98 15.10
N GLU A 41 9.72 6.99 14.08
CA GLU A 41 9.71 5.97 13.02
C GLU A 41 10.10 6.57 11.67
N THR A 42 10.60 5.72 10.78
CA THR A 42 10.92 6.09 9.40
C THR A 42 10.36 5.07 8.42
N ILE A 43 9.99 5.55 7.23
CA ILE A 43 9.56 4.70 6.13
C ILE A 43 10.80 4.11 5.48
N ILE A 44 10.98 2.80 5.60
CA ILE A 44 12.11 2.08 4.98
C ILE A 44 11.76 1.48 3.62
N LEU A 45 10.47 1.36 3.31
CA LEU A 45 9.96 0.89 2.02
C LEU A 45 8.61 1.55 1.74
N TRP A 46 8.43 2.04 0.52
CA TRP A 46 7.15 2.50 0.02
C TRP A 46 7.04 2.21 -1.48
N GLU A 47 6.16 1.28 -1.82
CA GLU A 47 5.87 0.85 -3.20
C GLU A 47 4.39 1.06 -3.50
N GLY A 48 4.02 1.25 -4.77
CA GLY A 48 2.66 1.62 -5.16
C GLY A 48 2.41 3.13 -5.07
N THR A 49 3.42 3.92 -5.45
CA THR A 49 3.38 5.40 -5.45
C THR A 49 3.10 5.99 -6.83
N ALA A 50 3.18 5.16 -7.89
CA ALA A 50 2.85 5.52 -9.26
C ALA A 50 1.56 4.84 -9.73
N ILE A 51 0.98 5.38 -10.81
CA ILE A 51 -0.26 4.86 -11.39
C ILE A 51 -0.03 3.42 -11.89
N GLY A 52 -0.84 2.48 -11.41
CA GLY A 52 -0.81 1.07 -11.83
C GLY A 52 0.45 0.28 -11.47
N GLU A 53 1.32 0.81 -10.60
CA GLU A 53 2.65 0.25 -10.29
C GLU A 53 2.60 -1.20 -9.79
N LEU A 54 1.68 -1.50 -8.87
CA LEU A 54 1.41 -2.84 -8.33
C LEU A 54 -0.01 -3.26 -8.71
N PRO A 55 -0.21 -3.93 -9.85
CA PRO A 55 -1.54 -4.20 -10.39
C PRO A 55 -2.27 -5.39 -9.73
N THR A 56 -1.60 -6.16 -8.87
CA THR A 56 -2.19 -7.35 -8.23
C THR A 56 -1.92 -7.40 -6.73
N ALA A 57 -2.87 -7.93 -5.96
CA ALA A 57 -2.68 -8.15 -4.53
C ALA A 57 -1.47 -9.05 -4.25
N ALA A 58 -1.21 -10.04 -5.10
CA ALA A 58 -0.07 -10.95 -4.97
C ALA A 58 1.29 -10.22 -5.05
N SER A 59 1.42 -9.23 -5.95
CA SER A 59 2.64 -8.42 -6.06
C SER A 59 2.92 -7.64 -4.76
N ALA A 60 1.88 -7.01 -4.20
CA ALA A 60 1.99 -6.27 -2.94
C ALA A 60 2.28 -7.21 -1.76
N ILE A 61 1.60 -8.37 -1.68
CA ILE A 61 1.86 -9.38 -0.63
C ILE A 61 3.30 -9.86 -0.68
N ARG A 62 3.85 -10.14 -1.86
CA ARG A 62 5.26 -10.57 -2.01
C ARG A 62 6.24 -9.52 -1.48
N ILE A 63 5.94 -8.23 -1.64
CA ILE A 63 6.77 -7.14 -1.11
C ILE A 63 6.64 -7.04 0.42
N ALA A 64 5.44 -7.27 0.96
CA ALA A 64 5.16 -7.16 2.39
C ALA A 64 5.62 -8.40 3.21
N GLN A 65 5.62 -9.60 2.62
CA GLN A 65 5.93 -10.88 3.28
C GLN A 65 7.26 -10.92 4.08
N PRO A 66 8.36 -10.31 3.60
CA PRO A 66 9.61 -10.26 4.37
C PRO A 66 9.47 -9.50 5.70
N TYR A 67 8.53 -8.55 5.78
CA TYR A 67 8.42 -7.58 6.86
C TYR A 67 7.25 -7.82 7.82
N ALA A 68 6.30 -8.71 7.50
CA ALA A 68 5.21 -9.06 8.40
C ALA A 68 4.71 -10.50 8.18
N ASP A 69 4.06 -11.06 9.19
CA ASP A 69 3.29 -12.30 9.05
C ASP A 69 1.89 -11.95 8.56
N LEU A 70 1.57 -12.37 7.34
CA LEU A 70 0.34 -12.02 6.65
C LEU A 70 -0.62 -13.21 6.64
N PRO A 71 -1.94 -12.99 6.89
CA PRO A 71 -2.90 -14.08 6.83
C PRO A 71 -3.08 -14.58 5.39
N GLU A 72 -3.27 -15.88 5.22
CA GLU A 72 -3.46 -16.51 3.89
C GLU A 72 -4.66 -15.92 3.12
N THR A 73 -5.67 -15.42 3.84
CA THR A 73 -6.87 -14.80 3.28
C THR A 73 -6.65 -13.38 2.77
N LEU A 74 -5.50 -12.75 3.04
CA LEU A 74 -5.25 -11.34 2.72
C LEU A 74 -5.41 -11.03 1.23
N GLY A 75 -4.96 -11.93 0.36
CA GLY A 75 -5.09 -11.74 -1.09
C GLY A 75 -6.55 -11.57 -1.52
N ALA A 76 -7.44 -12.41 -1.00
CA ALA A 76 -8.88 -12.32 -1.29
C ALA A 76 -9.50 -11.04 -0.71
N THR A 77 -9.08 -10.62 0.49
CA THR A 77 -9.53 -9.36 1.10
C THR A 77 -9.13 -8.16 0.24
N LEU A 78 -7.86 -8.09 -0.19
CA LEU A 78 -7.33 -7.00 -0.99
C LEU A 78 -8.02 -6.90 -2.36
N GLU A 79 -8.24 -8.02 -3.05
CA GLU A 79 -8.98 -8.00 -4.31
C GLU A 79 -10.45 -7.61 -4.13
N THR A 80 -11.07 -8.04 -3.03
CA THR A 80 -12.44 -7.61 -2.69
C THR A 80 -12.50 -6.10 -2.47
N ASP A 81 -11.53 -5.52 -1.77
CA ASP A 81 -11.45 -4.08 -1.56
C ASP A 81 -11.28 -3.31 -2.87
N ARG A 82 -10.43 -3.81 -3.78
CA ARG A 82 -10.29 -3.26 -5.13
C ARG A 82 -11.64 -3.27 -5.85
N LEU A 83 -12.31 -4.42 -5.87
CA LEU A 83 -13.59 -4.61 -6.55
C LEU A 83 -14.72 -3.72 -6.01
N ARG A 84 -14.76 -3.46 -4.69
CA ARG A 84 -15.72 -2.51 -4.08
C ARG A 84 -15.64 -1.11 -4.68
N THR A 85 -14.50 -0.74 -5.25
CA THR A 85 -14.27 0.59 -5.79
C THR A 85 -14.44 0.72 -7.30
N VAL A 86 -14.75 -0.37 -8.02
CA VAL A 86 -14.83 -0.40 -9.49
C VAL A 86 -15.87 0.57 -10.05
N ALA A 87 -17.01 0.74 -9.39
CA ALA A 87 -18.05 1.67 -9.82
C ALA A 87 -17.81 3.13 -9.33
N THR A 88 -16.72 3.38 -8.61
CA THR A 88 -16.38 4.70 -8.07
C THR A 88 -15.49 5.45 -9.04
N HIS A 89 -15.90 6.66 -9.40
CA HIS A 89 -15.18 7.51 -10.35
C HIS A 89 -14.40 8.60 -9.62
N ASP A 90 -13.31 9.06 -10.23
CA ASP A 90 -12.57 10.21 -9.73
C ASP A 90 -13.41 11.49 -9.79
N GLY A 91 -13.30 12.29 -8.73
CA GLY A 91 -13.79 13.67 -8.76
C GLY A 91 -12.91 14.57 -9.65
N PRO A 92 -13.37 15.78 -10.02
CA PRO A 92 -12.62 16.67 -10.90
C PRO A 92 -11.19 16.98 -10.43
N ALA A 93 -10.98 17.14 -9.12
CA ALA A 93 -9.65 17.38 -8.55
C ALA A 93 -8.71 16.17 -8.69
N GLN A 94 -9.23 14.95 -8.50
CA GLN A 94 -8.46 13.71 -8.65
C GLN A 94 -8.06 13.50 -10.11
N THR A 95 -9.01 13.71 -11.03
CA THR A 95 -8.75 13.67 -12.47
C THR A 95 -7.70 14.69 -12.90
N ALA A 96 -7.73 15.91 -12.33
CA ALA A 96 -6.71 16.91 -12.59
C ALA A 96 -5.34 16.50 -12.03
N ALA A 97 -5.28 15.97 -10.80
CA ALA A 97 -4.05 15.53 -10.16
C ALA A 97 -3.33 14.42 -10.94
N LYS A 98 -4.07 13.42 -11.44
CA LYS A 98 -3.52 12.33 -12.27
C LYS A 98 -2.67 12.83 -13.44
N ARG A 99 -3.10 13.92 -14.10
CA ARG A 99 -2.40 14.52 -15.25
C ARG A 99 -1.01 15.06 -14.92
N PHE A 100 -0.73 15.31 -13.63
CA PHE A 100 0.58 15.75 -13.15
C PHE A 100 1.47 14.59 -12.70
N ILE A 101 0.88 13.42 -12.42
CA ILE A 101 1.60 12.21 -11.99
C ILE A 101 2.05 11.38 -13.20
N ASP A 102 1.25 11.35 -14.27
CA ASP A 102 1.55 10.64 -15.54
C ASP A 102 2.57 11.35 -16.47
N ARG A 103 3.26 12.40 -16.01
CA ARG A 103 4.26 13.16 -16.78
C ARG A 103 5.68 12.89 -16.30
#